data_AF-A0AAD1GI11-F1
#
_entry.id   AF-A0AAD1GI11-F1
#
_cell.length_a   1.000
_cell.length_b   1.000
_cell.length_c   1.000
_cell.angle_alpha   90.00
_cell.angle_beta   90.00
_cell.angle_gamma   90.00
#
_symmetry.space_group_name_H-M   'P 1'
#
loop_
_entity.id
_entity.type
_entity.pdbx_description
1 polymer ?
#
loop_
_entity_poly.entity_id
_entity_poly.type
_entity_poly.pdbx_seq_one_letter_code
_entity_poly.pdbx_strand_id
1 'polypeptide(L)'
;MKILAGSSNKLLATLLAIVLNIKYIEPQITYFNDSEIKVEIQKSFHNEDIIIVQSTSKPVNDRLIELFLLVDAAKKAGANRIILVMPYFWLCKAR
;
A
#
# COMPACT_ATOMS: atom_id res chain seq x y z
N MET A 1 -5.72 -0.33 -14.44
CA MET A 1 -5.71 0.15 -13.05
C MET A 1 -5.65 -1.05 -12.10
N LYS A 2 -4.83 -0.99 -11.05
CA LYS A 2 -4.63 -2.09 -10.10
C LYS A 2 -4.71 -1.60 -8.66
N ILE A 3 -4.92 -2.51 -7.72
CA ILE A 3 -5.01 -2.18 -6.29
C ILE A 3 -4.02 -3.02 -5.46
N LEU A 4 -3.37 -2.34 -4.53
CA LEU A 4 -2.42 -2.87 -3.55
C LEU A 4 -2.95 -2.58 -2.16
N ALA A 5 -2.53 -3.38 -1.19
CA ALA A 5 -2.74 -3.11 0.22
C ALA A 5 -1.43 -3.21 0.98
N GLY A 6 -1.22 -2.31 1.93
CA GLY A 6 -0.34 -2.64 3.03
C GLY A 6 -1.03 -3.59 4.01
N SER A 7 -0.29 -4.02 5.01
CA SER A 7 -0.72 -5.04 5.96
C SER A 7 -1.76 -4.55 6.98
N SER A 8 -2.17 -3.27 6.94
CA SER A 8 -3.29 -2.77 7.76
C SER A 8 -4.68 -3.08 7.20
N ASN A 9 -4.84 -3.18 5.87
CA ASN A 9 -6.16 -3.15 5.22
C ASN A 9 -6.29 -4.11 4.02
N LYS A 10 -5.68 -5.29 4.10
CA LYS A 10 -5.77 -6.31 3.04
C LYS A 10 -7.22 -6.66 2.69
N LEU A 11 -8.05 -6.94 3.70
CA LEU A 11 -9.46 -7.31 3.49
C LEU A 11 -10.24 -6.22 2.74
N LEU A 12 -10.09 -4.96 3.16
CA LEU A 12 -10.77 -3.83 2.53
C LEU A 12 -10.32 -3.66 1.08
N ALA A 13 -9.02 -3.75 0.80
CA ALA A 13 -8.51 -3.66 -0.57
C ALA A 13 -9.04 -4.78 -1.47
N THR A 14 -9.11 -6.01 -0.96
CA THR A 14 -9.68 -7.14 -1.70
C THR A 14 -11.17 -6.93 -2.01
N LEU A 15 -11.94 -6.43 -1.05
CA LEU A 15 -13.35 -6.09 -1.28
C LEU A 15 -13.51 -4.97 -2.32
N LEU A 16 -12.68 -3.93 -2.25
CA LEU A 16 -12.65 -2.86 -3.26
C LEU A 16 -12.27 -3.39 -4.64
N ALA A 17 -11.31 -4.32 -4.72
CA ALA A 17 -10.92 -4.97 -5.97
C ALA A 17 -12.10 -5.71 -6.62
N ILE A 18 -12.88 -6.44 -5.82
CA ILE A 18 -14.09 -7.15 -6.27
C ILE A 18 -15.14 -6.16 -6.76
N VAL A 19 -15.48 -5.16 -5.94
CA VAL A 19 -16.55 -4.18 -6.26
C VAL A 19 -16.21 -3.36 -7.51
N LEU A 20 -14.95 -2.97 -7.67
CA LEU A 20 -14.48 -2.17 -8.81
C LEU A 20 -14.11 -3.02 -10.03
N ASN A 21 -14.15 -4.36 -9.91
CA ASN A 21 -13.70 -5.31 -10.92
C ASN A 21 -12.27 -5.01 -11.43
N ILE A 22 -11.35 -4.73 -10.50
CA ILE A 22 -9.92 -4.49 -10.78
C ILE A 22 -9.04 -5.54 -10.12
N LYS A 23 -7.83 -5.69 -10.62
CA LYS A 23 -6.88 -6.70 -10.12
C LYS A 23 -6.24 -6.26 -8.81
N TYR A 24 -6.43 -7.06 -7.76
CA TYR A 24 -5.59 -6.99 -6.56
C TYR A 24 -4.21 -7.60 -6.82
N ILE A 25 -3.17 -6.91 -6.40
CA ILE A 25 -1.80 -7.41 -6.38
C ILE A 25 -1.35 -7.41 -4.92
N GLU A 26 -0.88 -8.57 -4.46
CA GLU A 26 -0.31 -8.68 -3.13
C GLU A 26 1.16 -8.25 -3.15
N PRO A 27 1.54 -7.15 -2.47
CA PRO A 27 2.94 -6.83 -2.24
C PRO A 27 3.52 -7.80 -1.21
N GLN A 28 4.79 -8.16 -1.38
CA GLN A 28 5.54 -8.90 -0.36
C GLN A 28 6.09 -7.91 0.65
N ILE A 29 5.73 -8.08 1.92
CA ILE A 29 6.13 -7.19 3.01
C ILE A 29 6.82 -8.05 4.05
N THR A 30 8.09 -7.77 4.29
CA THR A 30 8.95 -8.52 5.21
C THR A 30 9.39 -7.59 6.33
N TYR A 31 9.25 -8.07 7.57
CA TYR A 31 9.69 -7.40 8.78
C TYR A 31 10.95 -8.12 9.28
N PHE A 32 12.03 -7.39 9.48
CA PHE A 32 13.28 -7.92 10.00
C PHE A 32 13.39 -7.72 11.52
N ASN A 33 14.32 -8.44 12.15
CA ASN A 33 14.49 -8.44 13.60
C ASN A 33 15.02 -7.10 14.15
N ASP A 34 15.63 -6.27 13.30
CA ASP A 34 16.15 -4.93 13.61
C ASP A 34 15.11 -3.83 13.39
N SER A 35 13.83 -4.18 13.19
CA SER A 35 12.72 -3.27 12.88
C SER A 35 12.78 -2.65 11.49
N GLU A 36 13.63 -3.14 10.59
CA GLU A 36 13.54 -2.78 9.19
C GLU A 36 12.32 -3.42 8.52
N ILE A 37 11.77 -2.70 7.54
CA ILE A 37 10.66 -3.17 6.70
C ILE A 37 11.16 -3.18 5.25
N LYS A 38 10.90 -4.26 4.53
CA LYS A 38 11.12 -4.34 3.08
C LYS A 38 9.82 -4.64 2.37
N VAL A 39 9.60 -3.94 1.27
CA VAL A 39 8.43 -4.10 0.41
C VAL A 39 8.89 -4.41 -1.02
N GLU A 40 8.36 -5.48 -1.59
CA GLU A 40 8.66 -5.91 -2.94
C GLU A 40 7.37 -6.16 -3.75
N ILE A 41 7.39 -5.72 -5.01
CA ILE A 41 6.30 -5.93 -5.96
C ILE A 41 6.87 -6.74 -7.12
N GLN A 42 6.43 -7.99 -7.25
CA GLN A 42 6.99 -8.94 -8.22
C GLN A 42 6.58 -8.68 -9.68
N LYS A 43 5.63 -7.78 -9.94
CA LYS A 43 5.04 -7.55 -11.26
C LYS A 43 5.20 -6.11 -11.69
N SER A 44 5.60 -5.91 -12.94
CA SER A 44 5.57 -4.59 -13.57
C SER A 44 4.15 -4.08 -13.72
N PHE A 45 3.97 -2.78 -13.56
CA PHE A 45 2.70 -2.09 -13.68
C PHE A 45 2.44 -1.52 -15.06
N HIS A 46 3.44 -1.47 -15.95
CA HIS A 46 3.29 -1.05 -17.34
C HIS A 46 2.53 0.28 -17.51
N ASN A 47 2.89 1.31 -16.74
CA ASN A 47 2.26 2.63 -16.76
C ASN A 47 0.75 2.62 -16.43
N GLU A 48 0.30 1.70 -15.58
CA GLU A 48 -1.06 1.74 -15.04
C GLU A 48 -1.18 2.60 -13.78
N ASP A 49 -2.41 3.07 -13.53
CA ASP A 49 -2.80 3.70 -12.27
C ASP A 49 -2.91 2.67 -11.15
N ILE A 50 -2.31 2.98 -10.00
CA ILE A 50 -2.22 2.09 -8.84
C ILE A 50 -2.89 2.72 -7.64
N ILE A 51 -3.85 2.00 -7.07
CA ILE A 51 -4.48 2.34 -5.80
C ILE A 51 -3.70 1.63 -4.69
N ILE A 52 -3.25 2.37 -3.68
CA ILE A 52 -2.65 1.81 -2.47
C ILE A 52 -3.61 2.04 -1.32
N VAL A 53 -4.08 0.96 -0.70
CA VAL A 53 -4.93 1.01 0.50
C VAL A 53 -4.09 0.74 1.73
N GLN A 54 -3.89 1.76 2.55
CA GLN A 54 -3.12 1.63 3.78
C GLN A 54 -3.58 2.67 4.79
N SER A 55 -3.90 2.22 6.00
CA SER A 55 -4.16 3.11 7.13
C SER A 55 -2.91 3.26 7.96
N THR A 56 -2.87 4.33 8.74
CA THR A 56 -1.80 4.62 9.69
C THR A 56 -2.27 4.37 11.12
N SER A 57 -2.99 3.27 11.33
CA SER A 57 -3.41 2.81 12.67
C SER A 57 -2.21 2.24 13.45
N LYS A 58 -2.40 1.95 14.74
CA LYS A 58 -1.34 1.39 15.59
C LYS A 58 -0.83 0.06 15.01
N PRO A 59 0.50 -0.18 14.92
CA PRO A 59 1.62 0.71 15.25
C PRO A 59 1.89 1.78 14.17
N VAL A 60 1.74 3.05 14.54
CA VAL A 60 1.63 4.18 13.59
C VAL A 60 2.87 4.35 12.72
N ASN A 61 4.07 4.34 13.32
CA ASN A 61 5.33 4.59 12.61
C ASN A 61 5.62 3.50 11.58
N ASP A 62 5.44 2.23 11.97
CA ASP A 62 5.65 1.10 11.08
C ASP A 62 4.69 1.15 9.90
N ARG A 63 3.41 1.50 10.13
CA ARG A 63 2.43 1.69 9.05
C ARG A 63 2.78 2.83 8.11
N LEU A 64 3.38 3.90 8.63
CA LEU A 64 3.83 5.05 7.85
C LEU A 64 5.05 4.71 6.99
N ILE A 65 6.05 4.01 7.57
CA ILE A 65 7.22 3.52 6.84
C ILE A 65 6.79 2.51 5.76
N GLU A 66 5.94 1.55 6.12
CA GLU A 66 5.38 0.57 5.18
C GLU A 66 4.65 1.25 4.00
N LEU A 67 3.87 2.31 4.27
CA LEU A 67 3.23 3.11 3.24
C LEU A 67 4.25 3.76 2.29
N PHE A 68 5.29 4.39 2.82
CA PHE A 68 6.32 5.03 2.00
C PHE A 68 7.06 4.01 1.13
N LEU A 69 7.37 2.84 1.68
CA LEU A 69 8.00 1.75 0.94
C LEU A 69 7.07 1.18 -0.15
N LEU A 70 5.76 1.07 0.11
CA LEU A 70 4.77 0.68 -0.92
C LEU A 70 4.72 1.69 -2.07
N VAL A 71 4.71 2.99 -1.77
CA VAL A 71 4.72 4.04 -2.78
C VAL A 71 6.01 4.00 -3.60
N ASP A 72 7.17 3.86 -2.95
CA ASP A 72 8.46 3.74 -3.61
C ASP A 72 8.53 2.49 -4.51
N ALA A 73 8.14 1.33 -3.99
CA ALA A 73 8.08 0.08 -4.74
C ALA A 73 7.13 0.20 -5.95
N ALA A 74 5.98 0.87 -5.80
CA ALA A 74 5.03 1.07 -6.90
C ALA A 74 5.60 1.99 -7.99
N LYS A 75 6.34 3.06 -7.62
CA LYS A 75 7.06 3.90 -8.58
C LYS A 75 8.10 3.09 -9.35
N LYS A 76 8.91 2.30 -8.65
CA LYS A 76 9.94 1.43 -9.25
C LYS A 76 9.34 0.36 -10.17
N ALA A 77 8.13 -0.13 -9.86
CA ALA A 77 7.38 -1.06 -10.70
C ALA A 77 6.72 -0.40 -11.94
N GLY A 78 6.89 0.91 -12.15
CA GLY A 78 6.36 1.63 -13.31
C GLY A 78 4.91 2.06 -13.18
N ALA A 79 4.46 2.44 -12.00
CA ALA A 79 3.15 3.09 -11.81
C ALA A 79 3.12 4.44 -12.53
N ASN A 80 2.06 4.70 -13.30
CA ASN A 80 1.84 6.01 -13.93
C ASN A 80 1.31 7.04 -12.91
N ARG A 81 0.31 6.63 -12.14
CA ARG A 81 -0.28 7.43 -11.07
C ARG A 81 -0.46 6.56 -9.83
N ILE A 82 -0.19 7.13 -8.66
CA ILE A 82 -0.44 6.48 -7.37
C ILE A 82 -1.59 7.22 -6.68
N ILE A 83 -2.65 6.48 -6.37
CA ILE A 83 -3.84 6.96 -5.65
C ILE A 83 -3.81 6.32 -4.27
N LEU A 84 -3.59 7.14 -3.25
CA LEU A 84 -3.53 6.68 -1.88
C LEU A 84 -4.92 6.74 -1.22
N VAL A 85 -5.39 5.61 -0.72
CA VAL A 85 -6.63 5.49 0.04
C VAL A 85 -6.26 5.18 1.49
N MET A 86 -6.47 6.15 2.38
CA MET A 86 -6.19 6.03 3.82
C MET A 86 -7.50 6.06 4.63
N PRO A 87 -8.13 4.91 4.88
CA PRO A 87 -9.37 4.85 5.68
C PRO A 87 -9.23 5.52 7.05
N TYR A 88 -8.06 5.36 7.68
CA TYR A 88 -7.68 6.05 8.91
C TYR A 88 -6.34 6.76 8.75
N PHE A 89 -6.35 8.07 8.97
CA PHE A 89 -5.17 8.93 8.95
C PHE A 89 -4.93 9.53 10.35
N TRP A 90 -3.88 9.03 11.04
CA TRP A 90 -3.61 9.39 12.43
C TRP A 90 -3.23 10.87 12.63
N LEU A 91 -2.59 11.48 11.63
CA LEU A 91 -2.13 12.88 11.65
C LEU A 91 -3.29 13.89 11.66
N CYS A 92 -4.54 13.46 11.44
CA CYS A 92 -5.71 14.35 11.51
C CYS A 92 -5.92 15.00 12.89
N LYS A 93 -5.24 14.53 13.94
CA LYS A 93 -5.30 15.10 15.30
C LYS A 93 -4.07 15.95 15.66
N ALA A 94 -3.06 16.04 14.80
CA ALA A 94 -1.91 16.90 15.04
C ALA A 94 -2.37 18.35 14.94
N ARG A 95 -2.46 19.02 16.10
CA ARG A 95 -2.67 20.47 16.23
C ARG A 95 -1.32 21.18 16.22
#